data_AF-A0A840PCL4-F1
#
_entry.id   AF-A0A840PCL4-F1
#
_cell.length_a   1.000
_cell.length_b   1.000
_cell.length_c   1.000
_cell.angle_alpha   90.00
_cell.angle_beta   90.00
_cell.angle_gamma   90.00
#
_symmetry.space_group_name_H-M   'P 1'
#
loop_
_entity.id
_entity.type
_entity.pdbx_description
1 polymer ?
#
loop_
_entity_poly.entity_id
_entity_poly.type
_entity_poly.pdbx_seq_one_letter_code
_entity_poly.pdbx_strand_id
1 'polypeptide(L)' 'MNGHCCESMARQMAWHCDDHEDAFDCPDALVSFNARSQEYGLIVHDGGTSVIVIDFCPWCGSRLSVSQRGRR' A
#
# COMPACT_ATOMS: atom_id res chain seq x y z
N MET A 1 -4.06 13.58 -10.71
CA MET A 1 -3.21 12.48 -10.21
C MET A 1 -2.85 12.78 -8.76
N ASN A 2 -3.57 12.16 -7.82
CA ASN A 2 -3.54 12.48 -6.39
C ASN A 2 -2.28 11.96 -5.70
N GLY A 3 -1.12 12.60 -5.88
CA GLY A 3 0.10 12.30 -5.09
C GLY A 3 0.70 10.89 -5.23
N HIS A 4 0.04 9.97 -5.94
CA HIS A 4 0.47 8.60 -6.21
C HIS A 4 0.89 8.42 -7.68
N CYS A 5 1.71 7.41 -7.93
CA CYS A 5 2.33 7.16 -9.23
C CYS A 5 1.36 6.81 -10.38
N CYS A 6 0.16 6.30 -10.09
CA CYS A 6 -0.85 5.97 -11.10
C CYS A 6 -2.26 5.94 -10.49
N GLU A 7 -3.27 5.90 -11.34
CA GLU A 7 -4.68 5.86 -10.95
C GLU A 7 -5.04 4.59 -10.15
N SER A 8 -4.54 3.42 -10.55
CA SER A 8 -4.77 2.16 -9.82
C SER A 8 -4.26 2.22 -8.38
N MET A 9 -3.07 2.79 -8.17
CA MET A 9 -2.52 3.00 -6.84
C MET A 9 -3.37 3.99 -6.04
N ALA A 10 -3.77 5.11 -6.66
CA ALA A 10 -4.62 6.11 -5.98
C ALA A 10 -5.98 5.53 -5.58
N ARG A 11 -6.59 4.70 -6.43
CA ARG A 11 -7.86 4.02 -6.13
C ARG A 11 -7.72 3.05 -4.97
N GLN A 12 -6.61 2.31 -4.90
CA GLN A 12 -6.36 1.36 -3.81
C GLN A 12 -6.08 2.07 -2.48
N MET A 13 -5.38 3.20 -2.51
CA MET A 13 -5.16 4.05 -1.34
C MET A 13 -6.45 4.73 -0.84
N ALA A 14 -7.39 4.97 -1.74
CA ALA A 14 -8.70 5.55 -1.42
C ALA A 14 -9.79 4.49 -1.17
N TRP A 15 -9.44 3.21 -1.18
CA TRP A 15 -10.41 2.14 -0.95
C TRP A 15 -10.95 2.21 0.48
N HIS A 16 -12.27 2.13 0.59
CA HIS A 16 -12.99 2.06 1.84
C HIS A 16 -14.02 0.94 1.72
N CYS A 17 -14.09 0.09 2.75
CA CYS A 17 -15.07 -0.99 2.82
C CYS A 17 -16.11 -0.63 3.87
N ASP A 18 -17.39 -0.75 3.52
CA ASP A 18 -18.48 -0.47 4.47
C ASP A 18 -18.74 -1.65 5.43
N ASP A 19 -18.25 -2.84 5.08
CA ASP A 19 -18.46 -4.08 5.83
C ASP A 19 -17.35 -4.38 6.86
N HIS A 20 -16.17 -3.76 6.71
CA HIS A 20 -15.00 -4.03 7.56
C HIS A 20 -14.44 -2.72 8.11
N GLU A 21 -14.28 -2.63 9.43
CA GLU A 21 -13.66 -1.46 10.08
C GLU A 21 -12.14 -1.39 9.83
N ASP A 22 -11.48 -2.55 9.75
CA ASP A 22 -10.05 -2.64 9.46
C ASP A 22 -9.81 -3.06 8.00
N ALA A 23 -8.89 -2.38 7.33
CA ALA A 23 -8.44 -2.72 6.00
C ALA A 23 -7.80 -4.11 5.93
N PHE A 24 -7.18 -4.60 7.01
CA PHE A 24 -6.58 -5.95 7.05
C PHE A 24 -7.62 -7.07 6.94
N ASP A 25 -8.86 -6.81 7.37
CA ASP A 25 -9.97 -7.76 7.29
C ASP A 25 -10.68 -7.73 5.93
N CYS A 26 -10.47 -6.68 5.13
CA CYS A 26 -11.10 -6.54 3.82
C CYS A 26 -10.25 -7.20 2.72
N PRO A 27 -10.74 -8.25 2.02
CA PRO A 27 -9.97 -8.93 0.97
C PRO A 27 -9.69 -8.07 -0.27
N ASP A 28 -10.41 -6.95 -0.42
CA ASP A 28 -10.24 -6.00 -1.52
C ASP A 28 -9.24 -4.87 -1.20
N ALA A 29 -8.83 -4.72 0.06
CA ALA A 29 -7.84 -3.75 0.49
C ALA A 29 -6.42 -4.33 0.31
N LEU A 30 -5.76 -4.00 -0.81
CA LEU A 30 -4.53 -4.69 -1.19
C LEU A 30 -3.24 -4.01 -0.71
N VAL A 31 -3.27 -2.71 -0.44
CA VAL A 31 -2.07 -1.92 -0.18
C VAL A 31 -2.25 -1.08 1.06
N SER A 32 -1.25 -1.10 1.93
CA SER A 32 -1.14 -0.21 3.08
C SER A 32 -0.01 0.82 2.86
N PHE A 33 -0.15 1.98 3.49
CA PHE A 33 0.89 3.00 3.53
C PHE A 33 1.26 3.32 4.99
N ASN A 34 2.53 3.11 5.34
CA ASN A 34 3.03 3.43 6.65
C ASN A 34 3.60 4.85 6.64
N ALA A 35 2.87 5.80 7.22
CA ALA A 35 3.29 7.21 7.28
C ALA A 35 4.58 7.43 8.10
N ARG A 36 4.93 6.55 9.05
CA ARG A 36 6.14 6.70 9.88
C ARG A 36 7.41 6.32 9.11
N SER A 37 7.36 5.25 8.32
CA SER A 37 8.49 4.83 7.48
C SER A 37 8.43 5.37 6.06
N GLN A 38 7.29 5.98 5.68
CA GLN A 38 6.98 6.42 4.32
C GLN A 38 7.07 5.28 3.29
N GLU A 39 6.64 4.08 3.69
CA GLU A 39 6.72 2.88 2.88
C GLU A 39 5.32 2.42 2.46
N TYR A 40 5.25 1.93 1.22
CA TYR A 40 4.10 1.17 0.75
C TYR A 40 4.34 -0.31 1.02
N GLY A 41 3.26 -1.02 1.34
CA GLY A 41 3.30 -2.45 1.51
C GLY A 41 2.06 -3.13 0.97
N LEU A 42 2.21 -4.37 0.55
CA LEU A 42 1.10 -5.25 0.19
C LEU A 42 0.60 -5.93 1.44
N ILE A 43 -0.70 -5.84 1.67
CA ILE A 43 -1.37 -6.55 2.76
C ILE A 43 -1.36 -8.04 2.43
N VAL A 44 -1.00 -8.87 3.40
CA VAL A 44 -1.09 -10.32 3.32
C VAL A 44 -2.29 -10.76 4.13
N HIS A 45 -3.34 -11.24 3.46
CA HIS A 45 -4.54 -11.77 4.13
C HIS A 45 -4.32 -13.21 4.60
N ASP A 46 -3.42 -13.39 5.57
CA ASP A 46 -3.12 -14.66 6.24
C ASP A 46 -3.94 -14.87 7.53
N GLY A 47 -4.89 -13.97 7.81
CA GLY A 47 -5.64 -13.90 9.06
C GLY A 47 -5.00 -13.03 10.14
N GLY A 48 -3.92 -12.30 9.81
CA GLY A 48 -3.29 -11.29 10.67
C GLY A 48 -3.09 -9.94 9.97
N THR A 49 -2.14 -9.14 10.49
CA THR A 49 -1.81 -7.79 9.98
C THR A 49 -0.47 -7.74 9.24
N SER A 50 -0.11 -8.86 8.62
CA SER A 50 1.14 -9.05 7.88
C SER A 50 1.19 -8.12 6.65
N VAL A 51 2.36 -7.50 6.42
CA VAL A 51 2.59 -6.62 5.27
C VAL A 51 3.97 -6.90 4.64
N ILE A 52 4.01 -6.96 3.31
CA ILE A 52 5.26 -7.04 2.54
C ILE A 52 5.57 -5.66 1.96
N VAL A 53 6.67 -5.03 2.39
CA VAL A 53 7.11 -3.75 1.83
C VAL A 53 7.48 -3.89 0.36
N ILE A 54 7.04 -2.93 -0.47
CA ILE A 54 7.28 -2.91 -1.91
C ILE A 54 8.01 -1.63 -2.36
N ASP A 55 9.00 -1.79 -3.23
CA ASP A 55 9.74 -0.65 -3.82
C ASP A 55 9.17 -0.16 -5.16
N PHE A 56 8.29 -0.96 -5.78
CA PHE A 56 7.71 -0.67 -7.09
C PHE A 56 6.20 -0.86 -7.08
N CYS A 57 5.51 0.00 -7.80
CA CYS A 57 4.07 -0.07 -7.99
C CYS A 57 3.68 -1.38 -8.70
N PRO A 58 2.76 -2.19 -8.15
CA PRO A 58 2.31 -3.43 -8.79
C PRO A 58 1.60 -3.22 -10.13
N TRP A 59 1.09 -2.01 -10.39
CA TRP A 59 0.28 -1.72 -11.58
C TRP A 59 1.07 -1.03 -12.70
N CYS A 60 1.88 -0.03 -12.38
CA CYS A 60 2.60 0.75 -13.39
C CYS A 60 4.12 0.56 -13.37
N GLY A 61 4.65 -0.22 -12.42
CA GLY A 61 6.09 -0.45 -12.29
C GLY A 61 6.92 0.77 -11.86
N SER A 62 6.29 1.92 -11.60
CA SER A 62 7.00 3.10 -11.10
C SER A 62 7.62 2.83 -9.74
N ARG A 63 8.85 3.31 -9.54
CA ARG A 63 9.53 3.24 -8.24
C ARG A 63 8.76 4.09 -7.23
N LEU A 64 8.39 3.49 -6.11
CA LEU A 64 7.77 4.17 -4.98
C LEU A 64 8.91 4.76 -4.14
N SER A 65 9.27 6.01 -4.42
CA SER A 65 10.32 6.74 -3.70
C SER A 65 9.99 6.88 -2.21
N VAL A 66 10.90 6.76 -1.24
CA VAL A 66 12.06 5.88 -1.11
C VAL A 66 11.94 5.36 0.32
N SER A 67 12.02 4.04 0.54
CA SER A 67 12.42 3.57 1.86
C SER A 67 13.71 4.31 2.25
N GLN A 68 13.79 4.89 3.44
CA GLN A 68 15.02 5.55 3.90
C GLN A 68 16.20 4.58 4.13
N ARG A 69 16.17 3.39 3.51
CA ARG A 69 17.19 2.36 3.61
C ARG A 69 18.34 2.53 2.61
N GLY A 70 18.27 3.52 1.71
CA GLY A 70 19.27 3.76 0.66
C GLY A 70 20.09 5.06 0.75
N ARG A 71 20.06 5.80 1.86
CA ARG A 71 21.03 6.90 2.12
C ARG A 71 22.07 6.42 3.12
N ARG A 72 23.08 5.70 2.66
CA ARG A 72 24.37 5.55 3.32
C ARG A 72 25.47 5.61 2.28
#